data_AF-A0A7S1R2W9-F1
#
_entry.id   AF-A0A7S1R2W9-F1
#
_cell.length_a   1.000
_cell.length_b   1.000
_cell.length_c   1.000
_cell.angle_alpha   90.00
_cell.angle_beta   90.00
_cell.angle_gamma   90.00
#
_symmetry.space_group_name_H-M   'P 1'
#
loop_
_entity.id
_entity.type
_entity.pdbx_description
1 polymer ?
#
loop_
_entity_poly.entity_id
_entity_poly.type
_entity_poly.pdbx_seq_one_letter_code
_entity_poly.pdbx_strand_id
1 'polypeptide(L)'
;SGPRCEYCADGYLTKSDGTCVDDCRLASVSCNGHAPAPVRDATTGACTCNCFTGFEGTKCERCREPQYVGYPACEANTCTTAASCNNHGIGTGGVPGSCNCLCQKQYTGLRCDACAV
;
A
#
# COMPACT_ATOMS: atom_id res chain seq x y z
N SER A 1 21.71 -12.84 7.56
CA SER A 1 21.87 -13.98 6.65
C SER A 1 23.07 -14.84 7.09
N GLY A 2 23.27 -15.98 6.47
CA GLY A 2 24.36 -16.91 6.79
C GLY A 2 23.95 -18.09 7.67
N PRO A 3 24.77 -19.16 7.70
CA PRO A 3 24.47 -20.42 8.39
C PRO A 3 24.45 -20.31 9.92
N ARG A 4 24.93 -19.19 10.49
CA ARG A 4 24.97 -18.92 11.93
C ARG A 4 24.40 -17.53 12.26
N CYS A 5 23.64 -16.92 11.34
CA CYS A 5 23.09 -15.57 11.48
C CYS A 5 24.15 -14.49 11.76
N GLU A 6 25.37 -14.69 11.27
CA GLU A 6 26.54 -13.83 11.52
C GLU A 6 26.57 -12.55 10.66
N TYR A 7 25.73 -12.49 9.62
CA TYR A 7 25.59 -11.32 8.76
C TYR A 7 24.20 -10.72 8.89
N CYS A 8 24.07 -9.43 8.61
CA CYS A 8 22.76 -8.82 8.45
C CYS A 8 22.09 -9.33 7.15
N ALA A 9 20.76 -9.39 7.14
CA ALA A 9 20.02 -9.71 5.91
C ALA A 9 20.22 -8.59 4.88
N ASP A 10 19.96 -8.87 3.60
CA ASP A 10 20.01 -7.84 2.56
C ASP A 10 19.11 -6.66 2.94
N GLY A 11 19.63 -5.44 2.74
CA GLY A 11 18.95 -4.22 3.17
C GLY A 11 19.17 -3.79 4.62
N TYR A 12 20.05 -4.49 5.35
CA TYR A 12 20.45 -4.11 6.70
C TYR A 12 21.96 -3.90 6.79
N LEU A 13 22.38 -2.85 7.48
CA LEU A 13 23.78 -2.55 7.78
C LEU A 13 24.15 -3.05 9.18
N THR A 14 25.35 -3.63 9.30
CA THR A 14 25.95 -3.99 10.58
C THR A 14 26.57 -2.76 11.25
N LYS A 15 26.18 -2.49 12.50
CA LYS A 15 26.84 -1.50 13.36
C LYS A 15 28.09 -2.07 14.02
N SER A 16 28.90 -1.19 14.62
CA SER A 16 30.12 -1.57 15.35
C SER A 16 29.87 -2.46 16.57
N ASP A 17 28.66 -2.48 17.11
CA ASP A 17 28.23 -3.36 18.22
C ASP A 17 27.66 -4.71 17.72
N GLY A 18 27.70 -4.97 16.41
CA GLY A 18 27.16 -6.17 15.78
C GLY A 18 25.65 -6.15 15.56
N THR A 19 24.92 -5.09 15.94
CA THR A 19 23.48 -4.99 15.64
C THR A 19 23.23 -4.68 14.16
N CYS A 20 22.14 -5.26 13.63
CA CYS A 20 21.66 -4.98 12.29
C CYS A 20 20.63 -3.85 12.33
N VAL A 21 20.84 -2.81 11.52
CA VAL A 21 19.90 -1.69 11.36
C VAL A 21 19.51 -1.52 9.91
N ASP A 22 18.34 -0.93 9.67
CA ASP A 22 17.87 -0.65 8.31
C ASP A 22 18.94 0.15 7.51
N ASP A 23 19.27 -0.33 6.31
CA ASP A 23 20.07 0.42 5.35
C ASP A 23 19.19 1.46 4.66
N CYS A 24 19.16 2.68 5.20
CA CYS A 24 18.39 3.78 4.63
C CYS A 24 18.85 4.19 3.22
N ARG A 25 19.85 3.54 2.63
CA ARG A 25 20.20 3.72 1.21
C ARG A 25 19.28 2.92 0.28
N LEU A 26 18.57 1.91 0.79
CA LEU A 26 17.76 0.99 -0.01
C LEU A 26 16.27 1.18 0.28
N ALA A 27 15.61 1.99 -0.56
CA ALA A 27 14.17 2.24 -0.48
C ALA A 27 13.32 0.97 -0.55
N SER A 28 13.77 -0.05 -1.28
CA SER A 28 13.11 -1.36 -1.38
C SER A 28 12.92 -2.04 -0.02
N VAL A 29 13.84 -1.83 0.93
CA VAL A 29 13.82 -2.48 2.24
C VAL A 29 13.21 -1.56 3.29
N SER A 30 13.62 -0.28 3.32
CA SER A 30 13.13 0.64 4.35
C SER A 30 11.71 1.14 4.09
N CYS A 31 11.30 1.24 2.83
CA CYS A 31 10.04 1.86 2.41
C CYS A 31 9.21 0.99 1.45
N ASN A 32 9.45 -0.32 1.44
CA ASN A 32 8.81 -1.29 0.53
C ASN A 32 8.93 -0.93 -0.97
N GLY A 33 9.90 -0.10 -1.35
CA GLY A 33 10.04 0.41 -2.73
C GLY A 33 9.03 1.50 -3.09
N HIS A 34 8.23 1.97 -2.14
CA HIS A 34 7.16 2.94 -2.33
C HIS A 34 7.53 4.36 -1.86
N ALA A 35 8.83 4.68 -1.85
CA ALA A 35 9.36 6.01 -1.56
C ALA A 35 10.64 6.24 -2.39
N PRO A 36 11.06 7.51 -2.60
CA PRO A 36 12.42 7.79 -3.01
C PRO A 36 13.41 7.38 -1.89
N ALA A 37 14.71 7.66 -2.09
CA ALA A 37 15.75 7.31 -1.12
C ALA A 37 15.34 7.70 0.33
N PRO A 38 15.29 6.74 1.28
CA PRO A 38 14.91 7.00 2.66
C PRO A 38 15.87 7.99 3.32
N VAL A 39 15.36 8.84 4.20
CA VAL A 39 16.20 9.73 5.00
C VAL A 39 16.41 9.08 6.36
N ARG A 40 17.66 9.02 6.82
CA ARG A 40 17.95 8.56 8.19
C ARG A 40 17.58 9.68 9.16
N ASP A 41 16.64 9.42 10.06
CA ASP A 41 16.32 10.31 11.15
C ASP A 41 17.54 10.44 12.08
N ALA A 42 18.03 11.66 12.26
CA ALA A 42 19.24 11.92 13.03
C ALA A 42 19.06 11.69 14.55
N THR A 43 17.82 11.63 15.04
CA THR A 43 17.50 11.55 16.47
C THR A 43 17.32 10.10 16.91
N THR A 44 16.56 9.34 16.13
CA THR A 44 16.19 7.95 16.41
C THR A 44 17.09 6.95 15.67
N GLY A 45 17.75 7.39 14.60
CA GLY A 45 18.52 6.53 13.71
C GLY A 45 17.67 5.60 12.84
N ALA A 46 16.33 5.77 12.85
CA ALA A 46 15.40 5.04 12.00
C ALA A 46 15.39 5.63 10.58
N CYS A 47 14.95 4.84 9.60
CA CYS A 47 14.71 5.36 8.25
C CYS A 47 13.30 5.95 8.18
N THR A 48 13.22 7.22 7.77
CA THR A 48 11.96 7.90 7.51
C THR A 48 11.68 7.87 6.01
N CYS A 49 10.49 7.42 5.65
CA CYS A 49 10.05 7.30 4.27
C CYS A 49 9.14 8.45 3.89
N ASN A 50 9.47 9.18 2.82
CA ASN A 50 8.54 10.10 2.19
C ASN A 50 7.78 9.37 1.08
N CYS A 51 6.66 8.75 1.41
CA CYS A 51 5.96 7.84 0.50
C CYS A 51 5.55 8.51 -0.81
N PHE A 52 5.63 7.75 -1.91
CA PHE A 52 5.05 8.13 -3.18
C PHE A 52 3.55 8.35 -3.06
N THR A 53 2.98 9.09 -4.01
CA THR A 53 1.54 9.31 -4.12
C THR A 53 0.80 7.97 -4.09
N GLY A 54 -0.23 7.91 -3.26
CA GLY A 54 -1.07 6.73 -3.08
C GLY A 54 -0.64 5.79 -1.96
N PHE A 55 0.54 5.99 -1.37
CA PHE A 55 1.04 5.21 -0.24
C PHE A 55 1.07 6.03 1.05
N GLU A 56 0.95 5.34 2.19
CA GLU A 56 1.11 5.91 3.52
C GLU A 56 1.63 4.85 4.52
N GLY A 57 1.89 5.29 5.74
CA GLY A 57 2.52 4.48 6.78
C GLY A 57 3.98 4.87 7.00
N THR A 58 4.61 4.25 8.00
CA THR A 58 5.99 4.59 8.40
C THR A 58 7.02 4.06 7.40
N LYS A 59 6.66 2.98 6.70
CA LYS A 59 7.45 2.29 5.68
C LYS A 59 6.69 2.21 4.35
N CYS A 60 5.68 3.06 4.13
CA CYS A 60 4.84 3.05 2.93
C CYS A 60 4.16 1.70 2.66
N GLU A 61 3.77 1.03 3.75
CA GLU A 61 3.29 -0.35 3.80
C GLU A 61 1.79 -0.50 3.50
N ARG A 62 1.09 0.59 3.21
CA ARG A 62 -0.34 0.59 2.92
C ARG A 62 -0.72 1.70 1.97
N CYS A 63 -1.88 1.55 1.35
CA CYS A 63 -2.44 2.60 0.50
C CYS A 63 -3.01 3.73 1.35
N ARG A 64 -2.94 4.95 0.80
CA ARG A 64 -3.58 6.12 1.37
C ARG A 64 -5.09 6.01 1.17
N GLU A 65 -5.77 5.56 2.20
CA GLU A 65 -7.23 5.45 2.20
C GLU A 65 -7.89 6.82 2.46
N PRO A 66 -9.10 7.05 1.94
CA PRO A 66 -9.89 6.18 1.05
C PRO A 66 -9.56 6.32 -0.44
N GLN A 67 -8.62 7.19 -0.81
CA GLN A 67 -8.40 7.59 -2.22
C GLN A 67 -7.60 6.57 -3.02
N TYR A 68 -6.91 5.63 -2.39
CA TYR A 68 -6.11 4.60 -3.04
C TYR A 68 -6.33 3.24 -2.40
N VAL A 69 -6.39 2.18 -3.20
CA VAL A 69 -6.66 0.81 -2.77
C VAL A 69 -5.88 -0.21 -3.60
N GLY A 70 -5.83 -1.46 -3.13
CA GLY A 70 -5.16 -2.55 -3.88
C GLY A 70 -3.65 -2.56 -3.71
N TYR A 71 -3.16 -2.55 -2.47
CA TYR A 71 -1.74 -2.78 -2.17
C TYR A 71 -1.27 -4.12 -2.79
N PRO A 72 -0.08 -4.20 -3.40
CA PRO A 72 1.03 -3.23 -3.40
C PRO A 72 1.00 -2.18 -4.51
N ALA A 73 0.01 -2.19 -5.40
CA ALA A 73 -0.07 -1.22 -6.50
C ALA A 73 -0.59 0.15 -6.03
N CYS A 74 -1.52 0.16 -5.07
CA CYS A 74 -2.19 1.35 -4.55
C CYS A 74 -2.68 2.27 -5.66
N GLU A 75 -3.64 1.77 -6.42
CA GLU A 75 -4.27 2.51 -7.52
C GLU A 75 -5.31 3.48 -7.00
N ALA A 76 -5.53 4.57 -7.72
CA ALA A 76 -6.53 5.56 -7.37
C ALA A 76 -7.92 4.91 -7.34
N ASN A 77 -8.60 5.05 -6.21
CA ASN A 77 -9.97 4.63 -6.01
C ASN A 77 -10.89 5.56 -6.81
N THR A 78 -11.20 5.17 -8.04
CA THR A 78 -12.15 5.88 -8.91
C THR A 78 -13.55 5.26 -8.87
N CYS A 79 -13.78 4.34 -7.91
CA CYS A 79 -15.05 3.64 -7.79
C CYS A 79 -16.15 4.60 -7.32
N THR A 80 -16.87 5.16 -8.28
CA THR A 80 -18.05 6.01 -8.02
C THR A 80 -19.34 5.25 -8.30
N THR A 81 -20.41 5.64 -7.60
CA THR A 81 -21.80 5.15 -7.75
C THR A 81 -22.21 5.06 -9.23
N ALA A 82 -21.88 6.10 -10.01
CA ALA A 82 -22.25 6.20 -11.41
C ALA A 82 -21.35 5.38 -12.34
N ALA A 83 -20.04 5.61 -12.29
CA ALA A 83 -19.12 4.98 -13.24
C ALA A 83 -18.93 3.48 -12.99
N SER A 84 -19.06 3.06 -11.72
CA SER A 84 -18.68 1.71 -11.30
C SER A 84 -19.87 0.80 -11.01
N CYS A 85 -20.95 1.36 -10.45
CA CYS A 85 -22.09 0.61 -9.95
C CYS A 85 -23.39 0.88 -10.73
N ASN A 86 -23.29 1.32 -12.00
CA ASN A 86 -24.41 1.60 -12.91
C ASN A 86 -25.48 2.55 -12.34
N ASN A 87 -25.14 3.43 -11.39
CA ASN A 87 -26.09 4.23 -10.60
C ASN A 87 -27.07 3.43 -9.72
N HIS A 88 -26.90 2.12 -9.62
CA HIS A 88 -27.76 1.20 -8.88
C HIS A 88 -27.14 0.66 -7.60
N GLY A 89 -25.97 1.17 -7.22
CA GLY A 89 -25.30 0.81 -5.98
C GLY A 89 -24.25 1.83 -5.57
N ILE A 90 -23.76 1.72 -4.34
CA ILE A 90 -22.71 2.59 -3.80
C ILE A 90 -21.38 1.86 -3.92
N GLY A 91 -20.36 2.52 -4.48
CA GLY A 91 -19.00 1.97 -4.50
C GLY A 91 -18.45 1.90 -3.08
N THR A 92 -18.10 0.72 -2.61
CA THR A 92 -17.57 0.49 -1.26
C THR A 92 -16.06 0.29 -1.25
N GLY A 93 -15.41 0.37 -2.41
CA GLY A 93 -13.97 0.24 -2.60
C GLY A 93 -13.63 -0.67 -3.79
N GLY A 94 -12.36 -0.84 -4.08
CA GLY A 94 -11.88 -1.67 -5.20
C GLY A 94 -11.12 -0.87 -6.25
N VAL A 95 -10.52 -1.58 -7.21
CA VAL A 95 -9.75 -0.98 -8.29
C VAL A 95 -10.66 -0.68 -9.50
N PRO A 96 -10.30 0.28 -10.38
CA PRO A 96 -11.04 0.53 -11.60
C PRO A 96 -11.29 -0.76 -12.40
N GLY A 97 -12.56 -1.08 -12.68
CA GLY A 97 -12.95 -2.31 -13.38
C GLY A 97 -13.21 -3.53 -12.48
N SER A 98 -12.83 -3.50 -11.20
CA SER A 98 -13.17 -4.50 -10.17
C SER A 98 -13.70 -3.84 -8.90
N CYS A 99 -14.48 -2.77 -9.07
CA CYS A 99 -15.11 -2.06 -7.96
C CYS A 99 -16.10 -2.97 -7.25
N ASN A 100 -16.03 -3.00 -5.92
CA ASN A 100 -17.06 -3.57 -5.08
C ASN A 100 -18.21 -2.57 -4.97
N CYS A 101 -19.39 -3.02 -5.34
CA CYS A 101 -20.61 -2.24 -5.27
C CYS A 101 -21.57 -2.84 -4.24
N LEU A 102 -22.06 -2.01 -3.34
CA LEU A 102 -23.22 -2.34 -2.52
C LEU A 102 -24.48 -2.00 -3.31
N CYS A 103 -25.08 -3.00 -3.95
CA CYS A 103 -26.26 -2.81 -4.78
C CYS A 103 -27.51 -2.46 -3.97
N GLN A 104 -28.36 -1.63 -4.55
CA GLN A 104 -29.73 -1.44 -4.08
C GLN A 104 -30.49 -2.76 -4.16
N LYS A 105 -31.52 -2.93 -3.33
CA LYS A 105 -32.27 -4.19 -3.16
C LYS A 105 -32.79 -4.83 -4.46
N GLN A 106 -33.01 -4.02 -5.50
CA GLN A 106 -33.55 -4.47 -6.79
C GLN A 106 -32.46 -4.92 -7.78
N TYR A 107 -31.18 -4.76 -7.45
CA TYR A 107 -30.07 -5.00 -8.35
C TYR A 107 -29.03 -5.95 -7.73
N THR A 108 -28.33 -6.67 -8.58
CA THR A 108 -27.28 -7.63 -8.24
C THR A 108 -26.15 -7.60 -9.27
N GLY A 109 -25.12 -8.41 -9.08
CA GLY A 109 -23.91 -8.42 -9.89
C GLY A 109 -22.83 -7.49 -9.34
N LEU A 110 -21.59 -7.68 -9.81
CA LEU A 110 -20.43 -6.94 -9.30
C LEU A 110 -20.58 -5.42 -9.48
N ARG A 111 -21.33 -5.00 -10.52
CA ARG A 111 -21.54 -3.59 -10.87
C ARG A 111 -23.00 -3.17 -10.76
N CYS A 112 -23.85 -3.94 -10.09
CA CYS A 112 -25.30 -3.69 -9.99
C CYS A 112 -25.98 -3.56 -11.35
N ASP A 113 -25.51 -4.34 -12.32
CA ASP A 113 -25.92 -4.33 -13.72
C ASP A 113 -27.01 -5.38 -14.05
N ALA A 114 -27.37 -6.23 -13.09
CA ALA A 114 -28.43 -7.21 -13.24
C ALA A 114 -29.57 -6.95 -12.25
N CYS A 115 -30.79 -7.36 -12.60
CA CYS A 115 -31.93 -7.35 -11.68
C CYS A 115 -31.78 -8.47 -10.64
N ALA A 116 -32.08 -8.17 -9.38
CA ALA A 116 -32.21 -9.19 -8.35
C ALA A 116 -33.42 -10.10 -8.67
N VAL A 117 -33.24 -11.42 -8.53
CA VAL A 117 -34.28 -12.45 -8.72
C VAL A 117 -34.92 -12.84 -7.40
#